data_AF-H1LYW7-F1
#
_entry.id   AF-H1LYW7-F1
#
_cell.length_a   1.000
_cell.length_b   1.000
_cell.length_c   1.000
_cell.angle_alpha   90.00
_cell.angle_beta   90.00
_cell.angle_gamma   90.00
#
_symmetry.space_group_name_H-M   'P 1'
#
loop_
_entity.id
_entity.type
_entity.pdbx_description
1 polymer ?
#
loop_
_entity_poly.entity_id
_entity_poly.type
_entity_poly.pdbx_seq_one_letter_code
_entity_poly.pdbx_strand_id
1 'polypeptide(L)'
;MNDMYISRVELDIYNRQKIRDLTHLGAYHNWVEQSFREDNGVRSRKLWRLDKINDKKYLLLVSGEKPDLKLLEKYGVTGSAVTKEYDAYISKIKKGMKLRFRLVTN
;
A
#
# COMPACT_ATOMS: atom_id res chain seq x y z
N MET A 1 -2.55 16.96 -14.06
CA MET A 1 -1.98 16.59 -12.75
C MET A 1 -2.07 15.08 -12.68
N ASN A 2 -0.96 14.38 -12.44
CA ASN A 2 -1.08 13.02 -11.95
C ASN A 2 -1.36 13.17 -10.46
N ASP A 3 -2.42 12.53 -9.96
CA ASP A 3 -2.75 12.49 -8.54
C ASP A 3 -2.37 11.10 -8.02
N MET A 4 -1.11 10.92 -7.62
CA MET A 4 -0.62 9.72 -6.97
C MET A 4 -0.71 9.85 -5.46
N TYR A 5 -1.15 8.76 -4.84
CA TYR A 5 -1.26 8.61 -3.41
C TYR A 5 -0.27 7.56 -2.92
N ILE A 6 0.24 7.78 -1.72
CA ILE A 6 0.95 6.76 -0.95
C ILE A 6 0.12 6.43 0.28
N SER A 7 -0.15 5.14 0.45
CA SER A 7 -0.92 4.59 1.54
C SER A 7 -0.10 3.58 2.32
N ARG A 8 -0.39 3.47 3.62
CA ARG A 8 0.18 2.43 4.48
C ARG A 8 -0.88 1.86 5.40
N VAL A 9 -0.72 0.60 5.81
CA VAL A 9 -1.47 -0.03 6.89
C VAL A 9 -0.56 -1.00 7.64
N GLU A 10 -0.66 -1.03 8.96
CA GLU A 10 0.08 -1.99 9.78
C GLU A 10 -0.57 -3.37 9.68
N LEU A 11 0.20 -4.42 9.42
CA LEU A 11 -0.31 -5.79 9.39
C LEU A 11 -0.59 -6.28 10.81
N ASP A 12 -1.77 -6.83 11.02
CA ASP A 12 -2.18 -7.41 12.30
C ASP A 12 -1.62 -8.84 12.47
N ILE A 13 -0.31 -8.92 12.67
CA ILE A 13 0.45 -10.17 12.76
C ILE A 13 0.12 -11.03 13.97
N TYR A 14 -0.54 -10.45 14.98
CA TYR A 14 -0.96 -11.16 16.19
C TYR A 14 -2.33 -11.82 16.01
N ASN A 15 -3.12 -11.36 15.05
CA ASN A 15 -4.38 -12.00 14.68
C ASN A 15 -4.11 -13.19 13.73
N ARG A 16 -4.01 -14.38 14.33
CA ARG A 16 -3.73 -15.63 13.60
C ARG A 16 -4.72 -15.92 12.48
N GLN A 17 -5.98 -15.49 12.60
CA GLN A 17 -6.97 -15.69 11.54
C GLN A 17 -6.66 -14.83 10.31
N LYS A 18 -6.38 -13.54 10.50
CA LYS A 18 -5.99 -12.62 9.41
C LYS A 18 -4.73 -13.11 8.67
N ILE A 19 -3.77 -13.64 9.41
CA ILE A 19 -2.51 -14.15 8.81
C ILE A 19 -2.71 -15.44 8.03
N ARG A 20 -3.64 -16.31 8.44
CA ARG A 20 -4.00 -17.52 7.68
C ARG A 20 -4.63 -17.20 6.33
N ASP A 21 -5.30 -16.06 6.20
CA ASP A 21 -5.84 -15.62 4.93
C ASP A 21 -4.75 -15.01 4.02
N LEU A 22 -3.68 -14.45 4.62
CA LEU A 22 -2.53 -13.84 3.93
C LEU A 22 -1.36 -14.82 3.69
N THR A 23 -1.64 -15.97 3.09
CA THR A 23 -0.67 -17.08 2.94
C THR A 23 0.28 -16.95 1.76
N HIS A 24 -0.10 -16.22 0.71
CA HIS A 24 0.63 -16.19 -0.56
C HIS A 24 0.45 -14.85 -1.26
N LEU A 25 1.29 -14.56 -2.26
CA LEU A 25 1.29 -13.29 -3.00
C LEU A 25 -0.09 -12.92 -3.56
N GLY A 26 -0.83 -13.91 -4.07
CA GLY A 26 -2.18 -13.73 -4.59
C GLY A 26 -3.18 -13.20 -3.55
N ALA A 27 -3.08 -13.62 -2.30
CA ALA A 27 -3.93 -13.12 -1.22
C ALA A 27 -3.69 -11.62 -0.94
N TYR A 28 -2.42 -11.20 -0.91
CA TYR A 28 -2.07 -9.78 -0.78
C TYR A 28 -2.52 -8.97 -2.00
N HIS A 29 -2.34 -9.51 -3.21
CA HIS A 29 -2.84 -8.86 -4.42
C HIS A 29 -4.35 -8.64 -4.36
N ASN A 30 -5.12 -9.68 -4.04
CA ASN A 30 -6.57 -9.60 -3.89
C ASN A 30 -7.00 -8.59 -2.81
N TRP A 31 -6.31 -8.56 -1.66
CA TRP A 31 -6.56 -7.57 -0.61
C TRP A 31 -6.34 -6.14 -1.10
N VAL A 32 -5.23 -5.89 -1.80
CA VAL A 32 -4.95 -4.57 -2.39
C VAL A 32 -6.04 -4.20 -3.40
N GLU A 33 -6.39 -5.08 -4.33
CA GLU A 33 -7.44 -4.80 -5.33
C GLU A 33 -8.80 -4.51 -4.67
N GLN A 34 -9.19 -5.27 -3.63
CA GLN A 34 -10.43 -5.03 -2.87
C GLN A 34 -10.45 -3.69 -2.14
N SER A 35 -9.30 -3.05 -1.94
CA SER A 35 -9.22 -1.75 -1.25
C SER A 35 -9.60 -0.57 -2.16
N PHE A 36 -9.93 -0.81 -3.43
CA PHE A 36 -10.29 0.23 -4.38
C PHE A 36 -11.71 0.02 -4.92
N ARG A 37 -12.38 1.14 -5.17
CA ARG A 37 -13.70 1.17 -5.83
C ARG A 37 -13.48 1.64 -7.26
N GLU A 38 -13.02 0.74 -8.12
CA GLU A 38 -12.78 1.08 -9.52
C GLU A 38 -14.09 1.02 -10.31
N ASP A 39 -14.51 2.17 -10.83
CA ASP A 39 -15.65 2.27 -11.71
C ASP A 39 -15.25 1.87 -13.14
N ASN A 40 -16.13 1.11 -13.81
CA ASN A 40 -16.03 0.72 -15.23
C ASN A 40 -15.06 -0.42 -15.59
N GLY A 41 -14.57 -1.20 -14.61
CA GLY A 41 -13.84 -2.44 -14.86
C GLY A 41 -12.42 -2.27 -15.42
N VAL A 42 -11.92 -1.03 -15.53
CA VAL A 42 -10.53 -0.74 -15.91
C VAL A 42 -9.68 -0.76 -14.65
N ARG A 43 -8.86 -1.82 -14.51
CA ARG A 43 -7.93 -1.92 -13.38
C ARG A 43 -6.76 -0.96 -13.53
N SER A 44 -6.65 -0.01 -12.61
CA SER A 44 -5.50 0.88 -12.51
C SER A 44 -4.27 0.14 -11.94
N ARG A 45 -3.08 0.60 -12.30
CA ARG A 45 -1.83 0.03 -11.77
C ARG A 45 -1.65 0.42 -10.31
N LYS A 46 -1.50 -0.59 -9.46
CA LYS A 46 -1.24 -0.45 -8.02
C LYS A 46 0.10 -1.10 -7.70
N LEU A 47 1.03 -0.33 -7.13
CA LEU A 47 2.32 -0.85 -6.69
C LEU A 47 2.30 -0.99 -5.19
N TRP A 48 2.71 -2.13 -4.68
CA TRP A 48 2.74 -2.34 -3.24
C TRP A 48 3.93 -3.21 -2.84
N ARG A 49 4.31 -3.10 -1.57
CA ARG A 49 5.31 -3.96 -0.95
C ARG A 49 5.03 -4.12 0.52
N LEU A 50 5.53 -5.20 1.09
CA LEU A 50 5.61 -5.37 2.53
C LEU A 50 6.92 -4.76 3.02
N ASP A 51 6.86 -4.02 4.12
CA ASP A 51 8.01 -3.37 4.71
C ASP A 51 8.03 -3.56 6.22
N LYS A 52 9.22 -3.57 6.81
CA LYS A 52 9.40 -3.66 8.26
C LYS A 52 9.94 -2.31 8.75
N ILE A 53 9.16 -1.64 9.60
CA ILE A 53 9.53 -0.37 10.23
C ILE A 53 9.53 -0.63 11.74
N ASN A 54 10.72 -0.63 12.34
CA ASN A 54 10.96 -1.13 13.70
C ASN A 54 10.44 -2.58 13.84
N ASP A 55 9.67 -2.89 14.88
CA ASP A 55 9.13 -4.24 15.10
C ASP A 55 7.79 -4.49 14.42
N LYS A 56 7.32 -3.54 13.60
CA LYS A 56 6.02 -3.59 12.94
C LYS A 56 6.18 -3.86 11.45
N LYS A 57 5.25 -4.65 10.91
CA LYS A 57 5.15 -4.91 9.47
C LYS A 57 4.07 -4.02 8.89
N TYR A 58 4.36 -3.42 7.74
CA TYR A 58 3.44 -2.54 7.02
C TYR A 58 3.25 -3.03 5.59
N LEU A 59 2.03 -2.94 5.09
CA LEU A 59 1.78 -2.87 3.66
C LEU A 59 1.93 -1.40 3.25
N LEU A 60 2.85 -1.12 2.32
CA LEU A 60 3.01 0.16 1.65
C LEU A 60 2.44 0.04 0.23
N LEU A 61 1.65 1.01 -0.19
CA LEU A 61 0.92 1.00 -1.45
C LEU A 61 1.02 2.37 -2.11
N VAL A 62 1.17 2.38 -3.43
CA VAL A 62 1.16 3.55 -4.28
C VAL A 62 0.15 3.32 -5.41
N SER A 63 -0.74 4.29 -5.60
CA SER A 63 -1.88 4.20 -6.53
C SER A 63 -2.26 5.58 -7.07
N GLY A 64 -2.96 5.61 -8.21
CA GLY A 64 -3.53 6.85 -8.78
C GLY A 64 -4.83 7.30 -8.10
N GLU A 65 -5.42 6.45 -7.27
CA GLU A 65 -6.62 6.78 -6.50
C GLU A 65 -6.40 6.52 -5.01
N LYS A 66 -7.24 7.09 -4.16
CA LYS A 66 -7.22 6.81 -2.72
C LYS A 66 -7.90 5.47 -2.47
N PRO A 67 -7.26 4.53 -1.73
CA PRO A 67 -7.95 3.33 -1.29
C PRO A 67 -9.01 3.68 -0.24
N ASP A 68 -10.04 2.85 -0.13
CA ASP A 68 -10.95 2.84 1.02
C ASP A 68 -10.17 2.33 2.24
N LEU A 69 -9.94 3.21 3.21
CA LEU A 69 -9.14 2.89 4.39
C LEU A 69 -9.75 1.75 5.22
N LYS A 70 -11.09 1.62 5.27
CA LYS A 70 -11.72 0.53 6.02
C LYS A 70 -11.45 -0.82 5.36
N LEU A 71 -11.48 -0.87 4.03
CA LEU A 71 -11.15 -2.09 3.28
C LEU A 71 -9.65 -2.40 3.36
N LEU A 72 -8.82 -1.36 3.32
CA LEU A 72 -7.38 -1.50 3.52
C LEU A 72 -7.04 -2.03 4.92
N GLU A 73 -7.83 -1.74 5.94
CA GLU A 73 -7.66 -2.27 7.30
C GLU A 73 -8.16 -3.71 7.50
N LYS A 74 -8.75 -4.36 6.49
CA LYS A 74 -9.30 -5.73 6.60
C LYS A 74 -8.33 -6.72 7.26
N TYR A 75 -7.08 -6.72 6.82
CA TYR A 75 -6.00 -7.54 7.41
C TYR A 75 -5.00 -6.72 8.25
N GLY A 76 -5.30 -5.43 8.44
CA GLY A 76 -4.48 -4.51 9.19
C GLY A 76 -4.94 -4.31 10.63
N VAL A 77 -4.15 -3.57 11.39
CA VAL A 77 -4.54 -3.03 12.70
C VAL A 77 -5.54 -1.90 12.46
N THR A 78 -6.69 -1.95 13.15
CA THR A 78 -7.74 -0.93 13.04
C THR A 78 -7.21 0.45 13.43
N GLY A 79 -7.53 1.47 12.65
CA GLY A 79 -7.05 2.85 12.82
C GLY A 79 -5.60 3.08 12.40
N SER A 80 -4.90 2.09 11.83
CA SER A 80 -3.50 2.24 11.40
C SER A 80 -3.35 2.68 9.94
N ALA A 81 -4.43 2.62 9.14
CA ALA A 81 -4.35 2.97 7.74
C ALA A 81 -4.28 4.49 7.53
N VAL A 82 -3.32 4.92 6.71
CA VAL A 82 -3.09 6.33 6.40
C VAL A 82 -2.80 6.48 4.92
N THR A 83 -3.40 7.49 4.30
CA THR A 83 -3.13 7.90 2.90
C THR A 83 -2.64 9.34 2.87
N LYS A 84 -1.63 9.62 2.03
CA LYS A 84 -1.11 10.97 1.76
C LYS A 84 -0.92 11.18 0.27
N GLU A 85 -0.97 12.44 -0.15
CA GLU A 85 -0.55 12.84 -1.50
C GLU A 85 0.95 12.56 -1.68
N TYR A 86 1.29 11.93 -2.80
CA TYR A 86 2.65 11.52 -3.09
C TYR A 86 3.35 12.45 -4.09
N ASP A 87 2.61 13.09 -5.01
CA ASP A 87 3.20 13.97 -6.03
C ASP A 87 3.91 15.18 -5.42
N ALA A 88 3.38 15.73 -4.33
CA ALA A 88 4.01 16.83 -3.61
C ALA A 88 5.41 16.46 -3.08
N TYR A 89 5.66 15.18 -2.82
CA TYR A 89 6.98 14.70 -2.42
C TYR A 89 7.85 14.36 -3.64
N ILE A 90 7.32 13.64 -4.62
CA ILE A 90 8.06 13.21 -5.82
C ILE A 90 8.48 14.40 -6.70
N SER A 91 7.64 15.44 -6.80
CA SER A 91 7.94 16.67 -7.55
C SER A 91 9.18 17.42 -7.04
N LYS A 92 9.64 17.13 -5.82
CA LYS A 92 10.86 17.72 -5.25
C LYS A 92 12.14 17.03 -5.72
N ILE A 93 12.04 15.86 -6.38
CA ILE A 93 13.20 15.12 -6.89
C ILE A 93 13.76 15.85 -8.11
N LYS A 94 15.08 16.11 -8.09
CA LYS A 94 15.81 16.83 -9.14
C LYS A 94 16.97 15.99 -9.67
N LYS A 95 17.39 16.27 -10.90
CA LYS A 95 18.56 15.64 -11.51
C LYS A 95 19.80 15.86 -10.64
N GLY A 96 20.56 14.79 -10.39
CA GLY A 96 21.77 14.82 -9.56
C GLY A 96 21.54 14.58 -8.07
N MET A 97 20.30 14.48 -7.59
CA MET A 97 20.03 14.13 -6.19
C MET A 97 20.42 12.69 -5.88
N LYS A 98 21.10 12.50 -4.74
CA LYS A 98 21.35 11.17 -4.17
C LYS A 98 20.23 10.84 -3.19
N LEU A 99 19.50 9.77 -3.47
CA LEU A 99 18.36 9.33 -2.67
C LEU A 99 18.56 7.88 -2.21
N ARG A 100 18.01 7.55 -1.05
CA ARG A 100 17.90 6.16 -0.61
C ARG A 100 16.70 5.52 -1.32
N PHE A 101 16.88 4.32 -1.83
CA PHE A 101 15.81 3.55 -2.45
C PHE A 101 15.73 2.15 -1.85
N ARG A 102 14.55 1.55 -1.99
CA ARG A 102 14.29 0.14 -1.71
C ARG A 102 13.36 -0.35 -2.80
N LEU A 103 13.67 -1.48 -3.40
CA LEU A 103 12.93 -2.06 -4.50
C LEU A 103 12.79 -3.56 -4.24
N VAL A 104 11.62 -4.12 -4.58
CA VAL A 104 11.39 -5.56 -4.61
C VAL A 104 11.00 -5.88 -6.06
N THR A 105 11.75 -6.78 -6.69
CA THR A 105 11.48 -7.30 -8.04
C THR A 105 11.48 -8.83 -7.97
N ASN A 106 10.88 -9.48 -8.96
CA ASN A 106 11.08 -10.91 -9.18
C ASN A 106 12.38 -11.17 -9.94
#